data_AF-A0A1V6ITD0-F1
#
_entry.id   AF-A0A1V6ITD0-F1
#
_cell.length_a   1.000
_cell.length_b   1.000
_cell.length_c   1.000
_cell.angle_alpha   90.00
_cell.angle_beta   90.00
_cell.angle_gamma   90.00
#
_symmetry.space_group_name_H-M   'P 1'
#
loop_
_entity.id
_entity.type
_entity.pdbx_description
1 polymer ?
#
loop_
_entity_poly.entity_id
_entity_poly.type
_entity_poly.pdbx_seq_one_letter_code
_entity_poly.pdbx_strand_id
1 'polypeptide(L)' 'MDLLRTGVEGKFCKLNAILTFKEWLDDFATPETQAVGEALLARELEEVRQQQPRAWPAFWANYQRTVAGERDLYF' A
#
# COMPACT_ATOMS: atom_id res chain seq x y z
N MET A 1 -3.45 -22.01 -3.58
CA MET A 1 -3.72 -21.28 -4.84
C MET A 1 -5.18 -20.84 -4.97
N ASP A 2 -6.06 -21.14 -4.01
CA ASP A 2 -7.48 -20.85 -4.16
C ASP A 2 -7.80 -19.35 -4.17
N LEU A 3 -7.05 -18.55 -3.40
CA LEU A 3 -7.18 -17.09 -3.42
C LEU A 3 -6.77 -16.49 -4.78
N LEU A 4 -5.66 -16.95 -5.35
CA LEU A 4 -5.22 -16.57 -6.70
C LEU A 4 -6.28 -16.95 -7.75
N ARG A 5 -6.76 -18.21 -7.70
CA ARG A 5 -7.73 -18.74 -8.66
C ARG A 5 -9.10 -18.06 -8.58
N THR A 6 -9.45 -17.52 -7.41
CA THR A 6 -10.70 -16.78 -7.18
C THR A 6 -10.56 -15.27 -7.39
N GLY A 7 -9.35 -14.78 -7.70
CA GLY A 7 -9.05 -13.35 -7.86
C GLY A 7 -9.12 -12.53 -6.56
N VAL A 8 -9.31 -13.20 -5.42
CA VAL A 8 -9.37 -12.58 -4.10
C VAL A 8 -7.98 -12.10 -3.67
N GLU A 9 -6.94 -12.84 -4.03
CA GLU A 9 -5.55 -12.53 -3.70
C GLU A 9 -5.10 -11.17 -4.24
N GLY A 10 -5.50 -10.82 -5.47
CA GLY A 10 -5.13 -9.53 -6.08
C GLY A 10 -5.60 -8.32 -5.28
N LYS A 11 -6.65 -8.45 -4.47
CA LYS A 11 -7.12 -7.38 -3.59
C LYS A 11 -6.13 -7.12 -2.47
N PHE A 12 -5.60 -8.17 -1.85
CA PHE A 12 -4.64 -8.08 -0.75
C PHE A 12 -3.23 -7.73 -1.25
N CYS A 13 -2.81 -8.29 -2.38
CA CYS A 13 -1.51 -8.00 -2.98
C CYS A 13 -1.32 -6.50 -3.25
N LYS A 14 -2.37 -5.80 -3.70
CA LYS A 14 -2.31 -4.34 -3.91
C LYS A 14 -2.09 -3.58 -2.60
N LEU A 15 -2.75 -3.98 -1.51
CA LEU A 15 -2.56 -3.36 -0.19
C LEU A 15 -1.11 -3.51 0.28
N ASN A 16 -0.59 -4.74 0.22
CA ASN A 16 0.77 -5.06 0.64
C ASN A 16 1.83 -4.38 -0.26
N ALA A 17 1.54 -4.24 -1.56
CA ALA A 17 2.41 -3.51 -2.49
C ALA A 17 2.52 -2.02 -2.14
N ILE A 18 1.42 -1.38 -1.71
CA ILE A 18 1.45 0.03 -1.28
C ILE A 18 2.31 0.19 -0.02
N LEU A 19 2.14 -0.68 0.97
CA LEU A 19 2.90 -0.61 2.23
C LEU A 19 4.40 -0.78 1.98
N THR A 20 4.79 -1.86 1.31
CA THR A 20 6.20 -2.15 1.02
C THR A 20 6.84 -1.13 0.09
N PHE A 21 6.08 -0.56 -0.86
CA PHE A 21 6.57 0.53 -1.70
C PHE A 21 6.79 1.81 -0.89
N LYS A 22 5.90 2.16 0.05
CA LYS A 22 6.10 3.32 0.93
C LYS A 22 7.37 3.18 1.78
N GLU A 23 7.58 1.99 2.36
CA GLU A 23 8.79 1.68 3.11
C GLU A 23 10.03 1.85 2.23
N TRP A 24 9.99 1.31 1.01
CA TRP A 24 11.11 1.43 0.08
C TRP A 24 11.38 2.89 -0.31
N LEU A 25 10.33 3.69 -0.53
CA LEU A 25 10.48 5.11 -0.82
C LEU A 25 11.15 5.86 0.34
N ASP A 26 10.77 5.56 1.58
CA ASP A 26 11.34 6.21 2.76
C ASP A 26 12.81 5.84 2.99
N ASP A 27 13.14 4.57 2.75
CA ASP A 27 14.44 4.03 3.13
C ASP A 27 15.49 4.18 2.00
N PHE A 28 15.07 4.23 0.73
CA PHE A 28 16.00 4.10 -0.40
C PHE A 28 15.82 5.10 -1.54
N ALA A 29 14.70 5.83 -1.65
CA ALA A 29 14.47 6.67 -2.83
C ALA A 29 15.36 7.93 -2.83
N THR A 30 15.79 8.33 -4.02
CA THR A 30 16.32 9.69 -4.22
C THR A 30 15.18 10.71 -4.13
N PRO A 31 15.45 12.00 -3.85
CA PRO A 31 14.41 13.03 -3.79
C PRO A 31 13.53 13.09 -5.05
N GLU A 32 14.11 12.89 -6.23
CA GLU A 32 13.37 12.89 -7.51
C GLU A 32 12.45 11.66 -7.61
N THR A 33 12.95 10.48 -7.21
CA THR A 33 12.17 9.24 -7.21
C THR A 33 11.04 9.30 -6.18
N GLN A 34 11.32 9.85 -5.00
CA GLN A 34 10.35 10.03 -3.93
C GLN A 34 9.20 10.94 -4.39
N ALA A 35 9.48 12.06 -5.06
CA ALA A 35 8.44 12.97 -5.54
C ALA A 35 7.47 12.28 -6.52
N VAL A 36 7.98 11.47 -7.45
CA VAL A 36 7.15 10.70 -8.39
C VAL A 36 6.41 9.56 -7.68
N GLY A 37 7.10 8.87 -6.76
CA GLY A 37 6.53 7.76 -5.99
C GLY A 37 5.38 8.18 -5.08
N GLU A 38 5.51 9.30 -4.37
CA GLU A 38 4.45 9.85 -3.50
C GLU A 38 3.22 10.29 -4.32
N ALA A 39 3.43 10.86 -5.52
CA ALA A 39 2.33 11.21 -6.42
C ALA A 39 1.59 9.97 -6.94
N LEU A 40 2.31 8.87 -7.21
CA LEU A 40 1.71 7.59 -7.55
C LEU A 40 0.94 7.01 -6.36
N LEU A 41 1.55 6.99 -5.16
CA LEU A 41 0.92 6.49 -3.95
C LEU A 41 -0.41 7.18 -3.65
N ALA A 42 -0.48 8.50 -3.78
CA ALA A 42 -1.72 9.24 -3.58
C ALA A 42 -2.87 8.73 -4.47
N ARG A 43 -2.58 8.37 -5.72
CA ARG A 43 -3.56 7.81 -6.66
C ARG A 43 -3.97 6.39 -6.26
N GLU A 44 -3.00 5.55 -5.90
CA GLU A 44 -3.26 4.17 -5.48
C GLU A 44 -4.08 4.10 -4.18
N LEU A 45 -3.78 4.97 -3.21
CA LEU A 45 -4.54 5.10 -1.96
C LEU A 45 -6.01 5.46 -2.23
N GLU A 46 -6.26 6.43 -3.11
CA GLU A 46 -7.62 6.81 -3.50
C GLU A 46 -8.34 5.66 -4.21
N GLU A 47 -7.65 4.93 -5.09
CA GLU A 47 -8.21 3.77 -5.76
C GLU A 47 -8.62 2.67 -4.77
N VAL A 48 -7.76 2.35 -3.79
CA VAL A 48 -8.08 1.38 -2.74
C VAL A 48 -9.27 1.84 -1.90
N ARG A 49 -9.34 3.14 -1.55
CA ARG A 49 -10.46 3.71 -0.81
C ARG A 49 -11.80 3.50 -1.53
N GLN A 50 -11.81 3.66 -2.85
CA GLN A 50 -13.00 3.50 -3.69
C GLN A 50 -13.35 2.03 -3.95
N GLN A 51 -12.36 1.19 -4.28
CA GLN A 51 -12.60 -0.19 -4.72
C GLN A 51 -12.67 -1.20 -3.58
N GLN A 52 -12.03 -0.91 -2.44
CA GLN A 52 -11.98 -1.81 -1.27
C GLN A 52 -12.43 -1.12 0.02
N PRO A 53 -13.63 -0.53 0.08
CA PRO A 53 -14.09 0.26 1.23
C PRO A 53 -14.17 -0.55 2.54
N ARG A 54 -14.33 -1.88 2.45
CA ARG A 54 -14.34 -2.77 3.63
C ARG A 54 -12.95 -2.98 4.23
N ALA A 55 -11.90 -3.02 3.41
CA ALA A 55 -10.52 -3.20 3.87
C ALA A 55 -9.86 -1.86 4.24
N TRP A 56 -10.37 -0.75 3.68
CA TRP A 56 -9.81 0.60 3.85
C TRP A 56 -9.51 1.00 5.31
N PRO A 57 -10.40 0.80 6.30
CA PRO A 57 -10.11 1.25 7.67
C PRO A 57 -8.88 0.54 8.27
N ALA A 58 -8.76 -0.77 8.08
CA ALA A 58 -7.63 -1.55 8.56
C ALA A 58 -6.35 -1.22 7.78
N PHE A 59 -6.46 -1.11 6.45
CA PHE A 59 -5.37 -0.71 5.58
C PHE A 59 -4.81 0.68 5.94
N TRP A 60 -5.68 1.67 6.14
CA TRP A 60 -5.28 3.02 6.48
C TRP A 60 -4.56 3.08 7.83
N ALA A 61 -5.03 2.33 8.82
CA ALA A 61 -4.34 2.23 10.11
C ALA A 61 -2.92 1.66 9.96
N ASN A 62 -2.74 0.62 9.15
CA ASN A 62 -1.40 0.07 8.86
C ASN A 62 -0.55 1.06 8.08
N TYR A 63 -1.09 1.73 7.06
CA TYR A 63 -0.36 2.74 6.29
C TYR A 63 0.13 3.89 7.18
N GLN A 64 -0.69 4.39 8.10
CA GLN A 64 -0.28 5.42 9.06
C GLN A 64 0.86 4.95 9.98
N ARG A 65 0.85 3.69 10.41
CA ARG A 65 1.93 3.09 11.19
C ARG A 65 3.22 2.97 10.37
N THR A 66 3.11 2.58 9.10
CA THR A 66 4.25 2.55 8.16
C THR A 66 4.87 3.95 7.99
N VAL A 67 4.05 4.98 7.81
CA VAL A 67 4.51 6.38 7.76
C VAL A 67 5.16 6.81 9.08
N ALA A 68 4.68 6.31 10.22
CA ALA A 68 5.28 6.56 11.53
C ALA A 68 6.59 5.78 11.78
N GLY A 69 7.07 4.99 10.81
CA GLY A 69 8.34 4.27 10.88
C GLY A 69 8.21 2.79 11.25
N GLU A 70 7.00 2.27 11.47
CA GLU A 70 6.81 0.82 11.59
C GLU A 70 7.06 0.13 10.25
N ARG A 71 7.49 -1.13 10.28
CA ARG A 71 7.90 -1.90 9.10
C ARG A 71 7.27 -3.29 9.11
N ASP A 72 7.18 -3.91 7.94
CA ASP A 72 6.72 -5.30 7.73
C ASP A 72 5.25 -5.52 8.16
N LEU A 73 4.37 -4.58 7.82
CA LEU A 73 2.92 -4.70 8.00
C LEU A 73 2.27 -5.30 6.74
N TYR A 74 1.40 -6.30 6.90
CA TYR A 74 0.76 -7.01 5.79
C TYR A 74 -0.66 -7.50 6.10
N PHE A 75 -1.39 -7.84 5.03
CA PHE A 75 -2.75 -8.39 4.97
C PHE A 75 -2.78 -9.79 4.39
#